data_AF-H0EA90-F1
#
_entry.id   AF-H0EA90-F1
#
_cell.length_a   1.000
_cell.length_b   1.000
_cell.length_c   1.000
_cell.angle_alpha   90.00
_cell.angle_beta   90.00
_cell.angle_gamma   90.00
#
_symmetry.space_group_name_H-M   'P 1'
#
loop_
_entity.id
_entity.type
_entity.pdbx_description
1 polymer ?
#
loop_
_entity_poly.entity_id
_entity_poly.type
_entity_poly.pdbx_seq_one_letter_code
_entity_poly.pdbx_strand_id
1 'polypeptide(L)'
;MMPPDPTHLRWPPALSTRPDGSVAFATVAQDSDEEIRRGLAMACELRPGQLDWDPDLGVPDPLGSTDPDLAADLIQAALTDLEPRAAIVVDVRDSDNGRSIHPRILTS
;
A
#
# COMPACT_ATOMS: atom_id res chain seq x y z
N MET A 1 3.35 -14.58 30.79
CA MET A 1 4.03 -13.67 29.85
C MET A 1 3.37 -13.92 28.51
N MET A 2 2.59 -12.96 27.99
CA MET A 2 2.04 -13.10 26.63
C MET A 2 3.20 -13.03 25.64
N PRO A 3 3.20 -13.82 24.55
CA PRO A 3 4.16 -13.61 23.47
C PRO A 3 4.01 -12.17 22.95
N PRO A 4 5.09 -11.52 22.48
CA PRO A 4 4.96 -10.24 21.81
C PRO A 4 4.01 -10.40 20.63
N ASP A 5 3.18 -9.39 20.38
CA ASP A 5 2.32 -9.36 19.20
C ASP A 5 3.19 -9.58 17.95
N PRO A 6 2.72 -10.38 16.98
CA PRO A 6 3.48 -10.61 15.77
C PRO A 6 3.75 -9.28 15.06
N THR A 7 4.97 -9.11 14.54
CA THR A 7 5.39 -7.91 13.83
C THR A 7 6.00 -8.24 12.48
N HIS A 8 5.81 -7.35 11.52
CA HIS A 8 6.39 -7.43 10.18
C HIS A 8 7.40 -6.31 9.94
N LEU A 9 8.28 -6.49 8.95
CA LEU A 9 9.20 -5.44 8.53
C LEU A 9 8.42 -4.25 8.00
N ARG A 10 8.80 -3.05 8.43
CA ARG A 10 8.20 -1.81 7.95
C ARG A 10 8.61 -1.57 6.49
N TRP A 11 7.65 -1.20 5.65
CA TRP A 11 7.91 -0.62 4.33
C TRP A 11 7.84 0.92 4.38
N PRO A 12 8.74 1.66 3.69
CA PRO A 12 9.99 1.16 3.12
C PRO A 12 10.93 0.65 4.25
N PRO A 13 11.89 -0.23 3.93
CA PRO A 13 12.82 -0.77 4.91
C PRO A 13 13.53 0.35 5.66
N ALA A 14 13.37 0.36 6.98
CA ALA A 14 13.98 1.35 7.86
C ALA A 14 14.74 0.66 8.99
N LEU A 15 15.72 1.36 9.56
CA LEU A 15 16.44 0.92 10.74
C LEU A 15 15.94 1.68 11.97
N SER A 16 15.93 1.01 13.11
CA SER A 16 15.64 1.59 14.42
C SER A 16 16.78 1.29 15.38
N THR A 17 17.22 2.32 16.12
CA THR A 17 18.20 2.17 17.19
C THR A 17 17.46 1.89 18.50
N ARG A 18 17.83 0.80 19.18
CA ARG A 18 17.30 0.45 20.50
C ARG A 18 18.00 1.24 21.61
N PRO A 19 17.44 1.32 22.83
CA PRO A 19 18.05 2.03 23.95
C PRO A 19 19.44 1.52 24.35
N ASP A 20 19.76 0.25 24.04
CA ASP A 20 21.08 -0.37 24.27
C ASP A 20 22.11 -0.05 23.18
N GLY A 21 21.75 0.76 22.18
CA GLY A 21 22.59 1.14 21.05
C GLY A 21 22.61 0.13 19.90
N SER A 22 21.93 -1.01 20.02
CA SER A 22 21.81 -1.96 18.92
C SER A 22 20.90 -1.43 17.82
N VAL A 23 21.18 -1.80 16.57
CA VAL A 23 20.38 -1.42 15.40
C VAL A 23 19.66 -2.65 14.87
N ALA A 24 18.37 -2.51 14.58
CA ALA A 24 17.55 -3.54 13.97
C ALA A 24 16.65 -2.94 12.89
N PHE A 25 16.07 -3.78 12.04
CA PHE A 25 15.01 -3.31 11.14
C PHE A 25 13.80 -2.83 11.96
N ALA A 26 13.24 -1.71 11.52
CA ALA A 26 11.98 -1.21 12.02
C ALA A 26 10.87 -2.22 11.67
N THR A 27 10.01 -2.45 12.64
CA THR A 27 8.86 -3.34 12.48
C THR A 27 7.57 -2.58 12.75
N VAL A 28 6.47 -3.11 12.24
CA VAL A 28 5.10 -2.66 12.48
C VAL A 28 4.31 -3.82 13.06
N ALA A 29 3.36 -3.53 13.95
CA ALA A 29 2.48 -4.56 14.49
C ALA A 29 1.63 -5.14 13.35
N GLN A 30 1.51 -6.46 13.33
CA GLN A 30 0.64 -7.15 12.39
C GLN A 30 -0.81 -6.66 12.57
N ASP A 31 -1.54 -6.55 11.46
CA ASP A 31 -2.95 -6.13 11.41
C ASP A 31 -3.19 -4.69 11.90
N SER A 32 -2.12 -3.89 12.03
CA SER A 32 -2.24 -2.48 12.38
C SER A 32 -2.54 -1.62 11.15
N ASP A 33 -3.21 -0.48 11.36
CA ASP A 33 -3.44 0.51 10.30
C ASP A 33 -2.14 0.97 9.63
N GLU A 34 -1.03 1.02 10.38
CA GLU A 34 0.26 1.35 9.77
C GLU A 34 0.73 0.25 8.83
N GLU A 35 0.65 -1.03 9.23
CA GLU A 35 1.01 -2.15 8.36
C GLU A 35 0.22 -2.11 7.06
N ILE A 36 -1.10 -2.00 7.14
CA ILE A 36 -2.02 -1.90 5.99
C ILE A 36 -1.62 -0.71 5.10
N ARG A 37 -1.42 0.48 5.67
CA ARG A 37 -1.01 1.68 4.93
C ARG A 37 0.32 1.48 4.21
N ARG A 38 1.29 0.83 4.85
CA ARG A 38 2.62 0.58 4.25
C ARG A 38 2.59 -0.50 3.19
N GLY A 39 1.79 -1.56 3.38
CA GLY A 39 1.56 -2.60 2.38
C GLY A 39 0.93 -2.04 1.11
N LEU A 40 -0.10 -1.21 1.24
CA LEU A 40 -0.73 -0.54 0.10
C LEU A 40 0.21 0.46 -0.60
N ALA A 41 1.02 1.21 0.16
CA ALA A 41 2.03 2.08 -0.43
C ALA A 41 3.06 1.28 -1.26
N MET A 42 3.50 0.13 -0.76
CA MET A 42 4.38 -0.79 -1.48
C MET A 42 3.72 -1.31 -2.76
N ALA A 43 2.45 -1.75 -2.69
CA ALA A 43 1.70 -2.19 -3.86
C ALA A 43 1.59 -1.09 -4.93
N CYS A 44 1.38 0.17 -4.54
CA CYS A 44 1.35 1.32 -5.46
C CYS A 44 2.71 1.64 -6.11
N GLU A 45 3.82 1.21 -5.51
CA GLU A 45 5.17 1.35 -6.09
C GLU A 45 5.50 0.21 -7.07
N LEU A 46 4.73 -0.89 -7.02
CA LEU A 46 4.89 -2.06 -7.87
C LEU A 46 3.89 -2.08 -9.02
N ARG A 47 4.27 -2.82 -10.07
CA ARG A 47 3.40 -3.19 -11.18
C ARG A 47 3.31 -4.70 -11.30
N PRO A 48 2.14 -5.24 -11.69
CA PRO A 48 2.00 -6.65 -12.01
C PRO A 48 3.09 -7.11 -12.99
N GLY A 49 3.71 -8.25 -12.68
CA GLY A 49 4.80 -8.86 -13.43
C GLY A 49 6.20 -8.36 -13.07
N GLN A 50 6.36 -7.43 -12.12
CA GLN A 50 7.69 -6.99 -11.67
C GLN A 50 8.39 -7.99 -10.74
N LEU A 51 7.63 -8.84 -10.05
CA LEU A 51 8.17 -9.84 -9.14
C LEU A 51 7.92 -11.23 -9.71
N ASP A 52 8.99 -11.96 -9.99
CA ASP A 52 8.90 -13.31 -10.58
C ASP A 52 8.15 -14.31 -9.69
N TRP A 53 8.19 -14.10 -8.37
CA TRP A 53 7.57 -14.97 -7.37
C TRP A 53 6.11 -14.60 -7.05
N ASP A 54 5.67 -13.41 -7.46
CA ASP A 54 4.30 -12.94 -7.33
C ASP A 54 3.98 -11.96 -8.48
N PRO A 55 3.60 -12.50 -9.65
CA PRO A 55 3.36 -11.69 -10.84
C PRO A 55 2.07 -10.86 -10.74
N ASP A 56 1.18 -11.17 -9.80
CA ASP A 56 -0.08 -10.45 -9.64
C ASP A 56 0.06 -9.25 -8.70
N LEU A 57 1.13 -9.20 -7.89
CA LEU A 57 1.38 -8.09 -6.97
C LEU A 57 1.67 -6.77 -7.69
N GLY A 58 0.95 -5.72 -7.28
CA GLY A 58 1.15 -4.34 -7.70
C GLY A 58 -0.13 -3.70 -8.22
N VAL A 59 -0.06 -2.40 -8.49
CA VAL A 59 -1.19 -1.65 -9.04
C VAL A 59 -1.00 -1.50 -10.55
N PRO A 60 -2.01 -1.87 -11.38
CA PRO A 60 -1.91 -1.71 -12.82
C PRO A 60 -1.74 -0.23 -13.19
N ASP A 61 -0.91 0.03 -14.20
CA ASP A 61 -0.70 1.39 -14.70
C ASP A 61 -1.92 1.87 -15.51
N PRO A 62 -2.65 2.90 -15.04
CA PRO A 62 -3.76 3.44 -15.80
C PRO A 62 -3.32 4.28 -17.01
N LEU A 63 -2.02 4.49 -17.27
CA LEU A 63 -1.54 5.33 -18.39
C LEU A 63 -2.02 4.85 -19.78
N GLY A 64 -2.57 3.63 -19.89
CA GLY A 64 -3.25 3.15 -21.10
C GLY A 64 -4.72 3.58 -21.23
N SER A 65 -5.35 4.06 -20.16
CA SER A 65 -6.74 4.52 -20.13
C SER A 65 -6.81 6.02 -20.38
N THR A 66 -7.53 6.44 -21.43
CA THR A 66 -7.91 7.84 -21.62
C THR A 66 -9.04 8.29 -20.69
N ASP A 67 -9.63 7.34 -19.94
CA ASP A 67 -10.72 7.57 -19.01
C ASP A 67 -10.20 7.46 -17.55
N PRO A 68 -10.15 8.58 -16.81
CA PRO A 68 -9.68 8.62 -15.43
C PRO A 68 -10.64 7.97 -14.44
N ASP A 69 -11.93 7.87 -14.76
CA ASP A 69 -12.92 7.23 -13.89
C ASP A 69 -12.74 5.70 -13.99
N LEU A 70 -12.57 5.18 -15.21
CA LEU A 70 -12.18 3.78 -15.42
C LEU A 70 -10.84 3.45 -14.75
N ALA A 71 -9.86 4.35 -14.83
CA ALA A 71 -8.59 4.19 -14.16
C ALA A 71 -8.74 4.11 -12.62
N ALA A 72 -9.58 4.96 -12.04
CA ALA A 72 -9.87 4.93 -10.61
C ALA A 72 -10.55 3.62 -10.18
N ASP A 73 -11.51 3.13 -10.97
CA ASP A 73 -12.19 1.84 -10.72
C ASP A 73 -11.21 0.67 -10.76
N LEU A 74 -10.30 0.64 -11.74
CA LEU A 74 -9.27 -0.40 -11.86
C LEU A 74 -8.29 -0.37 -10.68
N ILE A 75 -7.85 0.81 -10.27
CA ILE A 75 -6.96 0.98 -9.11
C ILE A 75 -7.68 0.56 -7.84
N GLN A 76 -8.94 0.96 -7.66
CA GLN A 76 -9.72 0.59 -6.48
C GLN A 76 -9.90 -0.92 -6.39
N ALA A 77 -10.23 -1.58 -7.51
CA ALA A 77 -10.36 -3.04 -7.57
C ALA A 77 -9.04 -3.73 -7.20
N ALA A 78 -7.92 -3.31 -7.79
CA ALA A 78 -6.60 -3.88 -7.50
C ALA A 78 -6.21 -3.71 -6.02
N LEU A 79 -6.37 -2.52 -5.46
CA LEU A 79 -6.04 -2.26 -4.05
C LEU A 79 -6.94 -3.05 -3.09
N THR A 80 -8.21 -3.24 -3.43
CA THR A 80 -9.16 -4.02 -2.62
C THR A 80 -8.82 -5.51 -2.64
N ASP A 81 -8.37 -6.04 -3.78
CA ASP A 81 -7.93 -7.43 -3.90
C ASP A 81 -6.63 -7.69 -3.11
N LEU A 82 -5.68 -6.75 -3.18
CA LEU A 82 -4.41 -6.82 -2.48
C LEU A 82 -4.53 -6.65 -0.96
N GLU A 83 -5.52 -5.88 -0.49
CA GLU A 83 -5.71 -5.59 0.93
C GLU A 83 -7.19 -5.65 1.34
N PRO A 84 -7.76 -6.86 1.46
CA PRO A 84 -9.17 -7.05 1.78
C PRO A 84 -9.52 -6.64 3.23
N ARG A 85 -8.52 -6.39 4.08
CA ARG A 85 -8.73 -5.90 5.46
C ARG A 85 -9.09 -4.41 5.50
N ALA A 86 -8.80 -3.67 4.44
CA ALA A 86 -9.02 -2.22 4.37
C ALA A 86 -10.22 -1.86 3.49
N ALA A 87 -11.03 -0.91 3.96
CA ALA A 87 -11.98 -0.23 3.09
C ALA A 87 -11.24 0.87 2.31
N ILE A 88 -11.18 0.74 0.98
CA ILE A 88 -10.39 1.63 0.11
C ILE A 88 -11.33 2.38 -0.83
N VAL A 89 -11.13 3.68 -0.92
CA VAL A 89 -11.80 4.56 -1.89
C VAL A 89 -10.74 5.26 -2.73
N VAL A 90 -10.96 5.34 -4.03
CA VAL A 90 -10.08 6.04 -4.95
C VAL A 90 -10.78 7.26 -5.51
N ASP A 91 -10.31 8.46 -5.14
CA ASP A 91 -10.88 9.72 -5.59
C ASP A 91 -10.20 10.20 -6.88
N VAL A 92 -10.97 10.60 -7.89
CA VAL A 92 -10.48 11.41 -9.02
C VAL A 92 -10.62 12.88 -8.67
N ARG A 93 -9.51 13.61 -8.69
CA ARG A 93 -9.48 15.05 -8.44
C ARG A 93 -9.12 15.80 -9.70
N ASP A 94 -10.02 16.67 -10.14
CA ASP A 94 -9.78 17.67 -11.16
C ASP A 94 -8.90 18.81 -10.60
N SER A 95 -7.86 19.16 -11.34
CA SER A 95 -7.02 20.34 -11.08
C SER A 95 -6.76 21.09 -12.38
N ASP A 96 -6.30 22.34 -12.28
CA ASP A 96 -5.94 23.16 -13.45
C ASP A 96 -4.88 22.48 -14.35
N ASN A 97 -4.09 21.57 -13.78
CA ASN A 97 -3.03 20.81 -14.47
C ASN A 97 -3.47 19.41 -14.92
N GLY A 98 -4.76 19.07 -14.81
CA GLY A 98 -5.32 17.78 -15.20
C GLY A 98 -5.94 17.00 -14.04
N ARG A 99 -6.40 15.78 -14.34
CA ARG A 99 -6.99 14.86 -13.37
C ARG A 99 -5.93 14.03 -12.68
N SER A 100 -6.12 13.80 -11.38
CA SER A 100 -5.22 13.01 -10.55
C SER A 100 -6.01 12.01 -9.72
N ILE A 101 -5.43 10.82 -9.51
CA ILE A 101 -6.07 9.70 -8.81
C ILE A 101 -5.46 9.58 -7.42
N HIS A 102 -6.31 9.54 -6.38
CA HIS A 102 -5.89 9.57 -4.98
C HIS A 102 -6.55 8.43 -4.20
N PRO A 103 -5.86 7.31 -3.99
CA PRO A 103 -6.31 6.26 -3.09
C PRO A 103 -6.34 6.74 -1.64
N ARG A 104 -7.38 6.34 -0.90
CA ARG A 104 -7.59 6.63 0.51
C ARG A 104 -8.14 5.41 1.23
N ILE A 105 -7.60 5.16 2.42
CA ILE A 105 -8.12 4.14 3.32
C ILE A 105 -9.17 4.80 4.22
N LEU A 106 -10.35 4.20 4.29
CA LEU A 106 -11.39 4.54 5.26
C LEU A 106 -11.10 3.74 6.53
N THR A 107 -10.38 4.34 7.47
CA THR A 107 -10.21 3.76 8.80
C THR A 107 -11.54 3.84 9.56
N SER A 108 -11.90 2.76 10.26
CA SER A 108 -13.03 2.71 11.20
C SER A 108 -12.76 3.51 12.47
#